data_AF-A0A7V3MAE9-F1
#
_entry.id   AF-A0A7V3MAE9-F1
#
_cell.length_a   1.000
_cell.length_b   1.000
_cell.length_c   1.000
_cell.angle_alpha   90.00
_cell.angle_beta   90.00
_cell.angle_gamma   90.00
#
_symmetry.space_group_name_H-M   'P 1'
#
loop_
_entity.id
_entity.type
_entity.pdbx_description
1 polymer ?
#
loop_
_entity_poly.entity_id
_entity_poly.type
_entity_poly.pdbx_seq_one_letter_code
_entity_poly.pdbx_strand_id
1 'polypeptide(L)'
;MKKLIGLATASGLAIALVACGGKSKGIEYNDSSFGISLKLPKGWEQVSQETGNGMVTVDFKKGDLDVSLMYGEVEGMEQSGLTGEDFMDMMMEEFAGKDATLETVHEGSIVVAGVKGYDKTFRGQIEGSEGIARTIMLTQGDKMTILIFSHENEKEFTSSDKKAMDEFIGGLSL
;
A
#
# COMPACT_ATOMS: atom_id res chain seq x y z
N MET A 1 -24.32 18.15 -13.27
CA MET A 1 -23.98 16.80 -13.77
C MET A 1 -22.62 16.43 -13.20
N LYS A 2 -22.59 15.67 -12.09
CA LYS A 2 -21.35 15.14 -11.51
C LYS A 2 -21.01 13.86 -12.26
N LYS A 3 -19.86 13.81 -12.95
CA LYS A 3 -19.35 12.57 -13.54
C LYS A 3 -18.88 11.69 -12.40
N LEU A 4 -19.54 10.53 -12.22
CA LEU A 4 -19.04 9.45 -11.38
C LEU A 4 -17.72 8.97 -12.00
N ILE A 5 -16.62 9.12 -11.26
CA ILE A 5 -15.42 8.33 -11.48
C ILE A 5 -15.74 6.99 -10.81
N GLY A 6 -16.17 6.02 -11.61
CA GLY A 6 -16.34 4.66 -11.11
C GLY A 6 -14.97 4.01 -11.01
N LEU A 7 -14.44 3.84 -9.80
CA LEU A 7 -13.44 2.80 -9.56
C LEU A 7 -14.16 1.46 -9.80
N ALA A 8 -13.73 0.77 -10.85
CA ALA A 8 -14.22 -0.56 -11.15
C ALA A 8 -13.76 -1.52 -10.06
N THR A 9 -14.70 -2.32 -9.58
CA THR A 9 -14.54 -3.44 -8.66
C THR A 9 -13.29 -4.27 -8.97
N ALA A 10 -12.37 -4.34 -8.01
CA ALA A 10 -11.26 -5.30 -8.02
C ALA A 10 -11.85 -6.72 -7.83
N SER A 11 -12.34 -7.30 -8.91
CA SER A 11 -12.74 -8.70 -8.93
C SER A 11 -11.49 -9.57 -8.91
N GLY A 12 -11.18 -10.15 -7.74
CA GLY A 12 -10.50 -11.44 -7.56
C GLY A 12 -9.11 -11.58 -8.18
N LEU A 13 -8.07 -11.29 -7.39
CA LEU A 13 -6.71 -11.68 -7.72
C LEU A 13 -6.40 -13.07 -7.13
N ALA A 14 -6.81 -14.13 -7.83
CA ALA A 14 -6.26 -15.46 -7.58
C ALA A 14 -4.86 -15.55 -8.20
N ILE A 15 -3.81 -15.29 -7.41
CA ILE A 15 -2.42 -15.41 -7.86
C ILE A 15 -2.00 -16.88 -7.88
N ALA A 16 -1.74 -17.41 -9.07
CA ALA A 16 -1.06 -18.69 -9.24
C ALA A 16 0.44 -18.53 -8.87
N LEU A 17 0.82 -19.09 -7.71
CA LEU A 17 2.20 -19.18 -7.24
C LEU A 17 3.03 -20.10 -8.15
N VAL A 18 3.98 -19.52 -8.89
CA VAL A 18 5.12 -20.27 -9.43
C VAL A 18 6.35 -19.95 -8.57
N ALA A 19 6.55 -20.75 -7.53
CA ALA A 19 7.77 -20.70 -6.72
C ALA A 19 8.92 -21.41 -7.43
N CYS A 20 9.86 -20.65 -7.99
CA CYS A 20 11.16 -21.17 -8.40
C CYS A 20 12.21 -20.76 -7.37
N GLY A 21 12.59 -21.71 -6.52
CA GLY A 21 13.62 -21.57 -5.49
C GLY A 21 14.99 -21.20 -6.07
N GLY A 22 15.41 -19.96 -5.83
CA GLY A 22 16.77 -19.47 -6.01
C GLY A 22 17.15 -18.64 -4.79
N LYS A 23 18.42 -18.71 -4.36
CA LYS A 23 18.94 -17.89 -3.25
C LYS A 23 18.71 -16.41 -3.58
N SER A 24 17.67 -15.80 -3.02
CA SER A 24 17.26 -14.44 -3.40
C SER A 24 18.37 -13.46 -3.03
N LYS A 25 18.86 -12.74 -4.04
CA LYS A 25 19.53 -11.46 -3.82
C LYS A 25 18.43 -10.49 -3.32
N GLY A 26 18.82 -9.44 -2.61
CA GLY A 26 17.85 -8.40 -2.23
C GLY A 26 17.16 -7.83 -3.48
N ILE A 27 16.03 -7.16 -3.29
CA ILE A 27 15.30 -6.53 -4.39
C ILE A 27 15.85 -5.13 -4.63
N GLU A 28 16.10 -4.81 -5.89
CA GLU A 28 16.26 -3.43 -6.36
C GLU A 28 15.15 -3.17 -7.37
N TYR A 29 14.22 -2.30 -6.99
CA TYR A 29 13.14 -1.84 -7.84
C TYR A 29 13.33 -0.35 -8.15
N ASN A 30 13.04 0.04 -9.38
CA ASN A 30 13.21 1.42 -9.85
C ASN A 30 12.18 1.74 -10.94
N ASP A 31 11.43 2.81 -10.72
CA ASP A 31 10.64 3.49 -11.73
C ASP A 31 11.06 4.98 -11.81
N SER A 32 12.05 5.22 -12.66
CA SER A 32 12.57 6.56 -12.93
C SER A 32 11.53 7.53 -13.52
N SER A 33 10.46 7.04 -14.14
CA SER A 33 9.41 7.91 -14.69
C SER A 33 8.61 8.59 -13.59
N PHE A 34 8.49 7.93 -12.43
CA PHE A 34 7.79 8.46 -11.27
C PHE A 34 8.71 8.99 -10.18
N GLY A 35 10.02 8.70 -10.24
CA GLY A 35 11.01 9.07 -9.22
C GLY A 35 11.14 8.04 -8.10
N ILE A 36 10.55 6.85 -8.28
CA ILE A 36 10.49 5.83 -7.24
C ILE A 36 11.69 4.90 -7.36
N SER A 37 12.34 4.64 -6.24
CA SER A 37 13.24 3.49 -6.12
C SER A 37 13.11 2.82 -4.77
N LEU A 38 13.32 1.51 -4.74
CA LEU A 38 13.15 0.69 -3.56
C LEU A 38 14.29 -0.33 -3.50
N LYS A 39 15.03 -0.32 -2.39
CA LYS A 39 16.11 -1.28 -2.13
C LYS A 39 15.79 -2.08 -0.89
N LEU A 40 15.50 -3.36 -1.08
CA LEU A 40 15.13 -4.27 0.01
C LEU A 40 16.23 -5.30 0.27
N PRO A 41 16.45 -5.67 1.54
CA PRO A 41 17.38 -6.75 1.87
C PRO A 41 16.86 -8.10 1.37
N LYS A 42 17.66 -9.15 1.58
CA LYS A 42 17.27 -10.53 1.25
C LYS A 42 16.01 -10.95 2.03
N GLY A 43 15.27 -11.89 1.44
CA GLY A 43 14.03 -12.44 2.02
C GLY A 43 12.75 -11.72 1.59
N TRP A 44 12.89 -10.60 0.86
CA TRP A 44 11.79 -10.01 0.12
C TRP A 44 11.63 -10.66 -1.25
N GLU A 45 10.40 -10.81 -1.70
CA GLU A 45 10.03 -11.29 -3.03
C GLU A 45 9.06 -10.29 -3.68
N GLN A 46 9.30 -9.90 -4.93
CA GLN A 46 8.29 -9.20 -5.72
C GLN A 46 7.35 -10.26 -6.30
N VAL A 47 6.06 -10.12 -6.02
CA VAL A 47 5.01 -11.08 -6.38
C VAL A 47 4.38 -10.70 -7.71
N SER A 48 4.09 -9.41 -7.90
CA SER A 48 3.35 -8.93 -9.06
C SER A 48 3.80 -7.51 -9.45
N GLN A 49 3.42 -7.09 -10.65
CA GLN A 49 3.36 -5.68 -11.01
C GLN A 49 2.26 -5.51 -12.05
N GLU A 50 1.40 -4.53 -11.85
CA GLU A 50 0.33 -4.17 -12.77
C GLU A 50 0.24 -2.66 -12.96
N THR A 51 -0.27 -2.25 -14.11
CA THR A 51 -0.56 -0.84 -14.41
C THR A 51 -1.99 -0.75 -14.91
N GLY A 52 -2.80 0.08 -14.25
CA GLY A 52 -4.22 0.24 -14.54
C GLY A 52 -4.74 1.57 -14.02
N ASN A 53 -5.67 2.19 -14.76
CA ASN A 53 -6.34 3.43 -14.37
C ASN A 53 -5.40 4.59 -13.96
N GLY A 54 -4.21 4.67 -14.57
CA GLY A 54 -3.22 5.71 -14.25
C GLY A 54 -2.38 5.44 -12.99
N MET A 55 -2.58 4.29 -12.34
CA MET A 55 -1.82 3.83 -11.19
C MET A 55 -0.95 2.63 -11.57
N VAL A 56 0.20 2.50 -10.93
CA VAL A 56 1.03 1.30 -10.90
C VAL A 56 0.90 0.67 -9.52
N THR A 57 0.68 -0.64 -9.48
CA THR A 57 0.70 -1.45 -8.26
C THR A 57 1.84 -2.45 -8.36
N VAL A 58 2.65 -2.56 -7.32
CA VAL A 58 3.72 -3.54 -7.20
C VAL A 58 3.58 -4.25 -5.87
N ASP A 59 3.36 -5.56 -5.94
CA ASP A 59 3.19 -6.38 -4.74
C ASP A 59 4.51 -7.05 -4.35
N PHE A 60 4.79 -7.03 -3.07
CA PHE A 60 5.91 -7.67 -2.43
C PHE A 60 5.44 -8.52 -1.25
N LYS A 61 6.26 -9.49 -0.86
CA LYS A 61 6.04 -10.25 0.37
C LYS A 61 7.33 -10.56 1.08
N LYS A 62 7.23 -10.80 2.39
CA LYS A 62 8.31 -11.34 3.22
C LYS A 62 7.74 -12.20 4.33
N GLY A 63 7.85 -13.52 4.19
CA GLY A 63 7.11 -14.45 5.04
C GLY A 63 5.62 -14.30 4.76
N ASP A 64 4.84 -14.05 5.81
CA ASP A 64 3.38 -13.88 5.77
C ASP A 64 2.95 -12.40 5.74
N LEU A 65 3.92 -11.47 5.68
CA LEU A 65 3.66 -10.04 5.48
C LEU A 65 3.60 -9.74 3.99
N ASP A 66 2.44 -9.29 3.53
CA ASP A 66 2.21 -8.77 2.19
C ASP A 66 2.32 -7.25 2.17
N VAL A 67 2.86 -6.70 1.08
CA VAL A 67 3.06 -5.27 0.88
C VAL A 67 2.71 -4.86 -0.53
N SER A 68 1.72 -3.97 -0.70
CA SER A 68 1.43 -3.33 -1.97
C SER A 68 1.97 -1.90 -1.99
N LEU A 69 2.85 -1.61 -2.95
CA LEU A 69 3.27 -0.26 -3.29
C LEU A 69 2.45 0.20 -4.50
N MET A 70 1.58 1.18 -4.29
CA MET A 70 0.78 1.79 -5.35
C MET A 70 1.22 3.22 -5.56
N TYR A 71 1.31 3.68 -6.80
CA TYR A 71 1.65 5.06 -7.09
C TYR A 71 1.10 5.52 -8.44
N GLY A 72 0.87 6.82 -8.56
CA GLY A 72 0.37 7.44 -9.78
C GLY A 72 -0.02 8.89 -9.57
N GLU A 73 -0.47 9.52 -10.65
CA GLU A 73 -0.88 10.93 -10.65
C GLU A 73 -2.41 11.02 -10.55
N VAL A 74 -2.88 11.88 -9.66
CA VAL A 74 -4.29 12.25 -9.55
C VAL A 74 -4.41 13.73 -9.88
N GLU A 75 -4.85 14.01 -11.11
CA GLU A 75 -4.98 15.37 -11.63
C GLU A 75 -5.87 16.23 -10.70
N GLY A 76 -5.32 17.36 -10.26
CA GLY A 76 -6.05 18.31 -9.41
C GLY A 76 -6.09 17.94 -7.92
N MET A 77 -5.34 16.93 -7.48
CA MET A 77 -5.14 16.62 -6.07
C MET A 77 -4.56 17.84 -5.32
N GLU A 78 -3.52 18.48 -5.84
CA GLU A 78 -2.92 19.65 -5.21
C GLU A 78 -3.94 20.81 -5.11
N GLN A 79 -4.73 21.01 -6.17
CA GLN A 79 -5.72 22.09 -6.25
C GLN A 79 -6.94 21.84 -5.36
N SER A 80 -7.26 20.59 -5.07
CA SER A 80 -8.37 20.21 -4.20
C SER A 80 -8.13 20.59 -2.74
N GLY A 81 -6.86 20.78 -2.34
CA GLY A 81 -6.46 21.04 -0.96
C GLY A 81 -6.69 19.86 -0.02
N LEU A 82 -7.09 18.69 -0.54
CA LEU A 82 -7.26 17.47 0.22
C LEU A 82 -5.91 17.00 0.76
N THR A 83 -5.90 16.65 2.03
CA THR A 83 -4.75 16.08 2.71
C THR A 83 -4.65 14.58 2.46
N GLY A 84 -3.50 13.97 2.79
CA GLY A 84 -3.39 12.50 2.78
C GLY A 84 -4.36 11.81 3.75
N GLU A 85 -4.79 12.50 4.81
CA GLU A 85 -5.85 12.03 5.72
C GLU A 85 -7.21 11.99 5.02
N ASP A 86 -7.59 13.08 4.32
CA ASP A 86 -8.87 13.14 3.60
C ASP A 86 -8.95 12.06 2.52
N PHE A 87 -7.86 11.85 1.77
CA PHE A 87 -7.81 10.79 0.77
C PHE A 87 -7.83 9.38 1.40
N MET A 88 -7.18 9.19 2.55
CA MET A 88 -7.26 7.93 3.28
C MET A 88 -8.70 7.62 3.67
N ASP A 89 -9.43 8.59 4.23
CA ASP A 89 -10.80 8.37 4.66
C ASP A 89 -11.74 8.13 3.47
N MET A 90 -11.57 8.87 2.37
CA MET A 90 -12.30 8.60 1.12
C MET A 90 -12.05 7.18 0.59
N MET A 91 -10.78 6.77 0.56
CA MET A 91 -10.39 5.43 0.12
C MET A 91 -11.00 4.38 1.04
N MET A 92 -10.89 4.54 2.37
CA MET A 92 -11.43 3.57 3.32
C MET A 92 -12.96 3.48 3.23
N GLU A 93 -13.68 4.58 3.00
CA GLU A 93 -15.14 4.56 2.78
C GLU A 93 -15.51 3.78 1.51
N GLU A 94 -14.72 3.91 0.44
CA GLU A 94 -14.93 3.21 -0.82
C GLU A 94 -14.57 1.71 -0.73
N PHE A 95 -13.46 1.36 -0.09
CA PHE A 95 -12.93 -0.01 -0.02
C PHE A 95 -13.53 -0.87 1.08
N ALA A 96 -13.89 -0.29 2.24
CA ALA A 96 -14.50 -1.05 3.34
C ALA A 96 -15.85 -1.66 2.92
N GLY A 97 -16.53 -1.08 1.92
CA GLY A 97 -17.89 -1.47 1.58
C GLY A 97 -18.84 -1.31 2.78
N LYS A 98 -20.09 -1.73 2.62
CA LYS A 98 -21.12 -1.54 3.66
C LYS A 98 -21.01 -2.53 4.83
N ASP A 99 -20.22 -3.59 4.66
CA ASP A 99 -20.22 -4.75 5.56
C ASP A 99 -18.86 -5.00 6.26
N ALA A 100 -17.81 -4.22 5.97
CA ALA A 100 -16.54 -4.40 6.69
C ALA A 100 -16.63 -3.89 8.13
N THR A 101 -16.07 -4.70 9.03
CA THR A 101 -15.91 -4.36 10.45
C THR A 101 -14.48 -3.92 10.70
N LEU A 102 -14.13 -2.71 10.25
CA LEU A 102 -12.80 -2.14 10.45
C LEU A 102 -12.75 -1.34 11.74
N GLU A 103 -11.85 -1.72 12.64
CA GLU A 103 -11.50 -0.96 13.82
C GLU A 103 -10.15 -0.29 13.60
N THR A 104 -10.11 1.04 13.68
CA THR A 104 -8.85 1.81 13.69
C THR A 104 -8.10 1.53 14.99
N VAL A 105 -6.90 0.97 14.87
CA VAL A 105 -5.99 0.68 15.99
C VAL A 105 -4.97 1.79 16.18
N HIS A 106 -4.57 2.44 15.09
CA HIS A 106 -3.60 3.53 15.08
C HIS A 106 -3.88 4.46 13.91
N GLU A 107 -3.63 5.75 14.11
CA GLU A 107 -3.56 6.72 13.02
C GLU A 107 -2.64 7.89 13.41
N GLY A 108 -2.02 8.51 12.42
CA GLY A 108 -1.11 9.62 12.66
C GLY A 108 -0.43 10.17 11.41
N SER A 109 0.29 11.27 11.60
CA SER A 109 1.17 11.80 10.56
C SER A 109 2.50 11.05 10.51
N ILE A 110 3.01 10.84 9.30
CA ILE A 110 4.29 10.17 9.06
C ILE A 110 5.11 10.94 8.03
N VAL A 111 6.44 10.73 8.03
CA VAL A 111 7.34 11.22 6.98
C VAL A 111 8.12 10.03 6.41
N VAL A 112 8.01 9.82 5.10
CA VAL A 112 8.70 8.76 4.38
C VAL A 112 9.48 9.39 3.23
N ALA A 113 10.78 9.11 3.15
CA ALA A 113 11.66 9.70 2.12
C ALA A 113 11.58 11.24 2.03
N GLY A 114 11.27 11.93 3.15
CA GLY A 114 11.09 13.39 3.19
C GLY A 114 9.71 13.88 2.73
N VAL A 115 8.83 12.99 2.28
CA VAL A 115 7.43 13.28 1.92
C VAL A 115 6.56 13.11 3.16
N LYS A 116 5.75 14.11 3.48
CA LYS A 116 4.76 14.03 4.55
C LYS A 116 3.58 13.19 4.09
N GLY A 117 3.01 12.44 5.02
CA GLY A 117 1.82 11.65 4.78
C GLY A 117 1.04 11.36 6.03
N TYR A 118 0.07 10.46 5.87
CA TYR A 118 -0.80 9.99 6.93
C TYR A 118 -0.75 8.46 6.93
N ASP A 119 -0.66 7.85 8.10
CA ASP A 119 -0.79 6.41 8.24
C ASP A 119 -1.97 6.03 9.12
N LYS A 120 -2.63 4.94 8.76
CA LYS A 120 -3.79 4.39 9.45
C LYS A 120 -3.65 2.88 9.50
N THR A 121 -3.75 2.32 10.70
CA THR A 121 -3.76 0.87 10.92
C THR A 121 -5.15 0.46 11.35
N PHE A 122 -5.71 -0.51 10.64
CA PHE A 122 -7.02 -1.07 10.90
C PHE A 122 -6.92 -2.58 11.11
N ARG A 123 -7.77 -3.10 11.98
CA ARG A 123 -8.00 -4.53 12.15
C ARG A 123 -9.46 -4.84 11.90
N GLY A 124 -9.77 -5.99 11.32
CA GLY A 124 -11.14 -6.31 10.98
C GLY A 124 -11.30 -7.45 10.00
N GLN A 125 -12.53 -7.64 9.54
CA GLN A 125 -12.78 -8.48 8.38
C GLN A 125 -12.56 -7.68 7.09
N ILE A 126 -11.60 -8.14 6.29
CA ILE A 126 -11.27 -7.63 4.97
C ILE A 126 -11.50 -8.79 4.01
N GLU A 127 -12.43 -8.62 3.06
CA GLU A 127 -12.75 -9.62 2.02
C GLU A 127 -13.07 -11.04 2.54
N GLY A 128 -13.60 -11.14 3.75
CA GLY A 128 -13.98 -12.41 4.38
C GLY A 128 -12.91 -13.07 5.25
N SER A 129 -11.73 -12.46 5.36
CA SER A 129 -10.65 -12.87 6.27
C SER A 129 -10.48 -11.86 7.40
N GLU A 130 -10.28 -12.32 8.64
CA GLU A 130 -9.85 -11.45 9.74
C GLU A 130 -8.37 -11.12 9.52
N GLY A 131 -7.97 -9.87 9.72
CA GLY A 131 -6.57 -9.48 9.60
C GLY A 131 -6.30 -8.07 10.10
N ILE A 132 -5.04 -7.67 9.95
CA ILE A 132 -4.56 -6.32 10.23
C ILE A 132 -3.89 -5.74 8.99
N ALA A 133 -4.15 -4.47 8.73
CA ALA A 133 -3.46 -3.74 7.69
C ALA A 133 -3.07 -2.34 8.16
N ARG A 134 -1.88 -1.89 7.72
CA ARG A 134 -1.39 -0.53 7.88
C ARG A 134 -1.26 0.10 6.51
N THR A 135 -2.03 1.15 6.28
CA THR A 135 -1.94 1.94 5.06
C THR A 135 -1.22 3.24 5.34
N ILE A 136 -0.27 3.59 4.49
CA ILE A 136 0.46 4.86 4.50
C ILE A 136 0.16 5.56 3.19
N MET A 137 -0.33 6.79 3.28
CA MET A 137 -0.59 7.64 2.13
C MET A 137 0.34 8.83 2.11
N LEU A 138 1.07 8.97 1.02
CA LEU A 138 2.06 10.02 0.77
C LEU A 138 1.61 10.83 -0.45
N THR A 139 1.60 12.15 -0.33
CA THR A 139 1.22 13.05 -1.42
C THR A 139 2.30 14.10 -1.66
N GLN A 140 2.60 14.37 -2.93
CA GLN A 140 3.56 15.38 -3.36
C GLN A 140 3.05 16.05 -4.65
N GLY A 141 2.42 17.21 -4.51
CA GLY A 141 1.68 17.82 -5.63
C GLY A 141 0.54 16.90 -6.06
N ASP A 142 0.45 16.63 -7.36
CA ASP A 142 -0.52 15.68 -7.93
C ASP A 142 -0.07 14.21 -7.88
N LYS A 143 1.14 13.93 -7.34
CA LYS A 143 1.63 12.56 -7.17
C LYS A 143 1.14 11.96 -5.86
N MET A 144 0.66 10.73 -5.95
CA MET A 144 0.29 9.91 -4.81
C MET A 144 1.13 8.64 -4.76
N THR A 145 1.49 8.23 -3.54
CA THR A 145 2.09 6.94 -3.25
C THR A 145 1.38 6.35 -2.04
N ILE A 146 0.95 5.10 -2.15
CA ILE A 146 0.24 4.34 -1.12
C ILE A 146 1.07 3.10 -0.81
N LEU A 147 1.33 2.86 0.47
CA LEU A 147 1.87 1.60 0.96
C LEU A 147 0.79 0.91 1.77
N ILE A 148 0.49 -0.34 1.45
CA ILE A 148 -0.43 -1.17 2.24
C ILE A 148 0.38 -2.36 2.75
N PHE A 149 0.57 -2.44 4.05
CA PHE A 149 1.11 -3.62 4.72
C PHE A 149 -0.07 -4.43 5.26
N SER A 150 -0.14 -5.71 4.97
CA SER A 150 -1.22 -6.58 5.45
C SER A 150 -0.69 -7.90 5.99
N HIS A 151 -1.35 -8.38 7.03
CA HIS A 151 -1.13 -9.71 7.57
C HIS A 151 -2.48 -10.36 7.87
N GLU A 152 -2.77 -11.44 7.18
CA GLU A 152 -4.00 -12.20 7.39
C GLU A 152 -3.96 -12.98 8.71
N ASN A 153 -5.12 -13.21 9.30
CA ASN A 153 -5.35 -14.01 10.50
C ASN A 153 -4.57 -13.54 11.76
N GLU A 154 -4.05 -12.33 11.74
CA GLU A 154 -3.37 -11.70 12.86
C GLU A 154 -4.13 -10.48 13.38
N LYS A 155 -4.05 -10.26 14.69
CA LYS A 155 -4.72 -9.13 15.37
C LYS A 155 -3.82 -7.92 15.56
N GLU A 156 -2.52 -8.14 15.49
CA GLU A 156 -1.49 -7.12 15.63
C GLU A 156 -0.26 -7.52 14.82
N PHE A 157 0.46 -6.51 14.32
CA PHE A 157 1.75 -6.77 13.70
C PHE A 157 2.77 -7.23 14.74
N THR A 158 3.43 -8.34 14.43
CA THR A 158 4.52 -8.88 15.25
C THR A 158 5.74 -7.95 15.23
N SER A 159 6.71 -8.21 16.11
CA SER A 159 7.99 -7.49 16.07
C SER A 159 8.77 -7.76 14.78
N SER A 160 8.58 -8.93 14.16
CA SER A 160 9.17 -9.26 12.86
C SER A 160 8.56 -8.41 11.76
N ASP A 161 7.23 -8.27 11.76
CA ASP A 161 6.52 -7.47 10.76
C ASP A 161 6.91 -6.01 10.86
N LYS A 162 6.96 -5.44 12.07
CA LYS A 162 7.38 -4.05 12.30
C LYS A 162 8.78 -3.80 11.77
N LYS A 163 9.71 -4.71 12.02
CA LYS A 163 11.07 -4.63 11.47
C LYS A 163 11.06 -4.71 9.93
N ALA A 164 10.25 -5.59 9.35
CA ALA A 164 10.13 -5.69 7.89
C ALA A 164 9.52 -4.40 7.29
N MET A 165 8.48 -3.84 7.91
CA MET A 165 7.93 -2.54 7.52
C MET A 165 8.99 -1.44 7.57
N ASP A 166 9.77 -1.35 8.65
CA ASP A 166 10.84 -0.36 8.78
C ASP A 166 11.92 -0.55 7.70
N GLU A 167 12.29 -1.79 7.38
CA GLU A 167 13.20 -2.11 6.28
C GLU A 167 12.62 -1.68 4.92
N PHE A 168 11.33 -1.88 4.70
CA PHE A 168 10.66 -1.50 3.45
C PHE A 168 10.60 0.02 3.30
N ILE A 169 10.10 0.71 4.33
CA ILE A 169 9.99 2.16 4.37
C ILE A 169 11.37 2.82 4.26
N GLY A 170 12.38 2.30 4.98
CA GLY A 170 13.74 2.81 4.92
C GLY A 170 14.46 2.53 3.59
N GLY A 171 13.98 1.55 2.82
CA GLY A 171 14.48 1.23 1.49
C GLY A 171 13.87 2.09 0.37
N LEU A 172 12.76 2.81 0.66
CA LEU A 172 12.01 3.59 -0.32
C LEU A 172 12.62 4.98 -0.52
N SER A 173 12.66 5.43 -1.77
CA SER A 173 12.99 6.80 -2.19
C SER A 173 11.93 7.28 -3.17
N LEU A 174 11.54 8.55 -3.03
CA LEU A 174 10.47 9.23 -3.77
C LEU A 174 10.98 10.57 -4.34
#